data_AF-A0A252BJA4-F1
#
_entry.id   AF-A0A252BJA4-F1
#
_cell.length_a   1.000
_cell.length_b   1.000
_cell.length_c   1.000
_cell.angle_alpha   90.00
_cell.angle_beta   90.00
_cell.angle_gamma   90.00
#
_symmetry.space_group_name_H-M   'P 1'
#
loop_
_entity.id
_entity.type
_entity.pdbx_description
1 polymer ?
#
loop_
_entity_poly.entity_id
_entity_poly.type
_entity_poly.pdbx_seq_one_letter_code
_entity_poly.pdbx_strand_id
1 'polypeptide(L)'
;MPTDEEDARINQGIALDRDNPEITEADFQDMKSASEIVPALAKVRRVRGPQKAATKRSVSLRLDQDVLEKFKSTGPGWQTRINEALRRATVAH
;
A
#
# COMPACT_ATOMS: atom_id res chain seq x y z
N MET A 1 -11.13 26.26 -11.80
CA MET A 1 -9.78 26.58 -11.30
C MET A 1 -9.75 28.08 -11.06
N PRO A 2 -8.99 28.57 -10.06
CA PRO A 2 -8.82 30.01 -9.87
C PRO A 2 -8.35 30.70 -11.15
N THR A 3 -8.64 31.99 -11.27
CA THR A 3 -8.09 32.85 -12.31
C THR A 3 -6.65 33.26 -11.97
N ASP A 4 -5.87 33.69 -12.97
CA ASP A 4 -4.48 34.12 -12.76
C ASP A 4 -4.37 35.26 -11.73
N GLU A 5 -5.35 36.17 -11.68
CA GLU A 5 -5.42 37.25 -10.69
C GLU A 5 -5.71 36.73 -9.27
N GLU A 6 -6.56 35.70 -9.16
CA GLU A 6 -6.83 35.05 -7.87
C GLU A 6 -5.62 34.27 -7.37
N ASP A 7 -4.93 33.55 -8.26
CA ASP A 7 -3.68 32.84 -7.93
C ASP A 7 -2.59 33.81 -7.47
N ALA A 8 -2.43 34.97 -8.12
CA ALA A 8 -1.48 35.99 -7.69
C ALA A 8 -1.78 36.52 -6.28
N ARG A 9 -3.06 36.72 -5.96
CA ARG A 9 -3.49 37.15 -4.63
C ARG A 9 -3.27 36.08 -3.56
N ILE A 10 -3.52 34.81 -3.89
CA ILE A 10 -3.26 33.66 -3.01
C ILE A 10 -1.76 33.56 -2.71
N ASN A 11 -0.92 33.61 -3.73
CA ASN A 11 0.54 33.52 -3.58
C ASN A 11 1.10 34.69 -2.75
N GLN A 12 0.58 35.91 -2.93
CA GLN A 12 0.99 37.04 -2.12
C GLN A 12 0.63 36.85 -0.63
N GLY A 13 -0.54 36.27 -0.35
CA GLY A 13 -0.96 35.94 1.01
C GLY A 13 -0.03 34.89 1.66
N ILE A 14 0.31 33.84 0.92
CA ILE A 14 1.26 32.80 1.37
C ILE A 14 2.63 33.42 1.68
N ALA A 15 3.16 34.27 0.79
CA ALA A 15 4.49 34.88 0.95
C ALA A 15 4.58 35.85 2.14
N LEU A 16 3.48 36.43 2.58
CA LEU A 16 3.42 37.35 3.72
C LEU A 16 3.15 36.65 5.05
N ASP A 17 2.78 35.36 5.03
CA ASP A 17 2.52 34.59 6.24
C ASP A 17 3.85 34.21 6.94
N ARG A 18 4.10 34.87 8.08
CA ARG A 18 5.32 34.65 8.87
C ARG A 18 5.27 33.38 9.71
N ASP A 19 4.08 32.87 10.01
CA ASP A 19 3.89 31.70 10.86
C ASP A 19 3.94 30.40 10.05
N ASN A 20 3.75 30.50 8.73
CA ASN A 20 3.80 29.37 7.80
C ASN A 20 4.62 29.72 6.54
N PRO A 21 5.96 29.89 6.67
CA PRO A 21 6.82 30.16 5.53
C PRO A 21 6.85 28.98 4.55
N GLU A 22 7.22 29.26 3.30
CA GLU A 22 7.48 28.20 2.32
C GLU A 22 8.66 27.33 2.75
N ILE A 23 8.50 26.01 2.65
CA ILE A 23 9.55 25.05 2.98
C ILE A 23 10.68 25.17 1.95
N THR A 24 11.88 25.48 2.44
CA THR A 24 13.08 25.51 1.59
C THR A 24 13.71 24.12 1.48
N GLU A 25 14.64 23.96 0.53
CA GLU A 25 15.43 22.71 0.42
C GLU A 25 16.24 22.44 1.70
N ALA A 26 16.78 23.47 2.34
CA ALA A 26 17.50 23.31 3.60
C ALA A 26 16.58 22.80 4.71
N ASP A 27 15.37 23.35 4.81
CA ASP A 27 14.36 22.89 5.77
C ASP A 27 14.01 21.41 5.51
N PHE A 28 13.88 21.03 4.25
CA PHE A 28 13.58 19.64 3.87
C PHE A 28 14.68 18.65 4.28
N GLN A 29 15.95 19.02 4.15
CA GLN A 29 17.06 18.18 4.58
C GLN A 29 17.12 17.99 6.10
N ASP A 30 16.68 19.00 6.86
CA ASP A 30 16.63 18.95 8.33
C ASP A 30 15.33 18.32 8.88
N MET A 31 14.37 17.99 8.01
CA MET A 31 13.12 17.36 8.42
C MET A 31 13.35 15.98 9.04
N LYS A 32 12.73 15.77 10.19
CA LYS A 32 12.77 14.51 10.94
C LYS A 32 11.50 13.71 10.74
N SER A 33 11.62 12.39 10.74
CA SER A 33 10.45 11.52 10.64
C SER A 33 9.51 11.74 11.83
N ALA A 34 8.20 11.67 11.60
CA ALA A 34 7.20 11.79 12.68
C ALA A 34 7.44 10.80 13.83
N SER A 35 8.02 9.62 13.55
CA SER A 35 8.42 8.64 14.55
C SER A 35 9.57 9.10 15.46
N GLU A 36 10.47 9.96 14.96
CA GLU A 36 11.57 10.52 15.74
C GLU A 36 11.08 11.65 16.66
N ILE A 37 10.28 12.57 16.13
CA ILE A 37 9.81 13.76 16.86
C ILE A 37 8.58 13.47 17.73
N VAL A 38 7.77 12.48 17.37
CA VAL A 38 6.57 12.07 18.13
C VAL A 38 6.58 10.54 18.31
N PRO A 39 7.33 10.02 19.31
CA PRO A 39 7.49 8.58 19.55
C PRO A 39 6.17 7.81 19.74
N ALA A 40 5.10 8.49 20.17
CA ALA A 40 3.77 7.90 20.28
C ALA A 40 3.23 7.43 18.91
N LEU A 41 3.53 8.13 17.82
CA LEU A 41 3.07 7.77 16.47
C LEU A 41 3.76 6.51 15.93
N ALA A 42 5.01 6.25 16.34
CA ALA A 42 5.73 5.03 15.97
C ALA A 42 4.98 3.76 16.45
N LYS A 43 4.30 3.84 17.60
CA LYS A 43 3.56 2.72 18.20
C LYS A 43 2.19 2.49 17.54
N VAL A 44 1.63 3.51 16.88
CA VAL A 44 0.33 3.43 16.20
C VAL A 44 0.47 2.78 14.81
N ARG A 45 1.62 2.95 14.17
CA ARG A 45 1.86 2.42 12.82
C ARG A 45 2.10 0.91 12.87
N ARG A 46 1.03 0.11 12.78
CA ARG A 46 1.11 -1.33 12.48
C ARG A 46 1.59 -1.53 11.03
N VAL A 47 2.88 -1.31 10.79
CA VAL A 47 3.50 -1.65 9.50
C VAL A 47 3.66 -3.16 9.49
N ARG A 48 2.95 -3.83 8.59
CA ARG A 48 3.23 -5.24 8.29
C ARG A 48 4.68 -5.31 7.82
N GLY A 49 5.50 -6.08 8.54
CA GLY A 49 6.92 -6.23 8.20
C GLY A 49 7.12 -6.76 6.77
N PRO A 50 8.34 -6.64 6.22
CA PRO A 50 8.65 -7.10 4.87
C PRO A 50 8.21 -8.55 4.68
N GLN A 51 7.61 -8.85 3.54
CA GLN A 51 7.06 -10.17 3.25
C GLN A 51 8.20 -11.18 3.11
N LYS A 52 8.41 -12.02 4.14
CA LYS A 52 9.50 -13.02 4.21
C LYS A 52 9.35 -14.20 3.24
N ALA A 53 8.15 -14.44 2.69
CA ALA A 53 7.87 -15.57 1.81
C ALA A 53 7.82 -15.15 0.34
N ALA A 54 8.34 -16.02 -0.55
CA ALA A 54 8.24 -15.83 -1.99
C ALA A 54 6.80 -15.51 -2.41
N THR A 55 6.64 -14.45 -3.21
CA THR A 55 5.33 -14.00 -3.69
C THR A 55 4.73 -15.04 -4.63
N LYS A 56 3.48 -15.44 -4.35
CA LYS A 56 2.70 -16.29 -5.26
C LYS A 56 2.64 -15.59 -6.62
N ARG A 57 2.83 -16.34 -7.71
CA ARG A 57 2.65 -15.82 -9.07
C ARG A 57 1.17 -15.94 -9.45
N SER A 58 0.59 -14.87 -9.99
CA SER A 58 -0.72 -14.92 -10.62
C SER A 58 -0.58 -15.55 -12.00
N VAL A 59 -1.34 -16.61 -12.26
CA VAL A 59 -1.38 -17.28 -13.56
C VAL A 59 -2.83 -17.52 -13.96
N SER A 60 -3.12 -17.53 -15.25
CA SER A 60 -4.43 -17.90 -15.78
C SER A 60 -4.43 -19.41 -16.05
N LEU A 61 -5.26 -20.16 -15.31
CA LEU A 61 -5.41 -21.61 -15.42
C LEU A 61 -6.90 -21.94 -15.62
N ARG A 62 -7.20 -22.79 -16.60
CA ARG A 62 -8.55 -23.36 -16.76
C ARG A 62 -8.67 -24.60 -15.89
N LEU A 63 -9.73 -24.67 -15.11
CA LEU A 63 -10.08 -25.81 -14.26
C LEU A 63 -11.49 -26.27 -14.64
N ASP A 64 -11.76 -27.55 -14.44
CA ASP A 64 -13.11 -28.08 -14.60
C ASP A 64 -14.07 -27.40 -13.63
N GLN A 65 -15.32 -27.21 -14.08
CA GLN A 65 -16.33 -26.45 -13.35
C GLN A 65 -16.65 -27.10 -12.00
N ASP A 66 -16.77 -28.42 -11.95
CA ASP A 66 -17.06 -29.18 -10.74
C ASP A 66 -15.95 -29.04 -9.68
N VAL A 67 -14.69 -29.05 -10.11
CA VAL A 67 -13.53 -28.80 -9.23
C VAL A 67 -13.63 -27.40 -8.64
N LEU A 68 -13.87 -26.39 -9.47
CA LEU A 68 -13.96 -25.00 -9.02
C LEU A 68 -15.09 -24.80 -8.01
N GLU A 69 -16.28 -25.33 -8.30
CA GLU A 69 -17.45 -25.20 -7.43
C GLU A 69 -17.26 -25.97 -6.11
N LYS A 70 -16.67 -27.16 -6.16
CA LYS A 70 -16.31 -27.92 -4.96
C LYS A 70 -15.42 -27.09 -4.03
N PHE A 71 -14.37 -26.45 -4.54
CA PHE A 71 -13.53 -25.60 -3.69
C PHE A 71 -14.27 -24.33 -3.24
N LYS A 72 -14.98 -23.61 -4.10
CA LYS A 72 -15.71 -22.39 -3.70
C LYS A 72 -16.73 -22.64 -2.59
N SER A 73 -17.44 -23.78 -2.63
CA SER A 73 -18.42 -24.17 -1.61
C SER A 73 -17.84 -24.27 -0.20
N THR A 74 -16.52 -24.44 -0.09
CA THR A 74 -15.83 -24.51 1.22
C THR A 74 -15.72 -23.14 1.92
N GLY A 75 -16.09 -22.05 1.24
CA GLY A 75 -16.12 -20.69 1.78
C GLY A 75 -14.78 -19.93 1.66
N PRO A 76 -14.62 -18.84 2.45
CA PRO A 76 -13.40 -18.01 2.43
C PRO A 76 -12.13 -18.85 2.54
N GLY A 77 -11.10 -18.51 1.76
CA GLY A 77 -9.84 -19.27 1.72
C GLY A 77 -9.85 -20.50 0.80
N TRP A 78 -10.90 -20.73 0.00
CA TRP A 78 -10.91 -21.80 -1.01
C TRP A 78 -9.72 -21.76 -1.98
N GLN A 79 -9.24 -20.56 -2.36
CA GLN A 79 -8.05 -20.39 -3.20
C GLN A 79 -6.77 -20.91 -2.53
N THR A 80 -6.65 -20.79 -1.21
CA THR A 80 -5.53 -21.37 -0.46
C THR A 80 -5.62 -22.89 -0.48
N ARG A 81 -6.82 -23.45 -0.26
CA ARG A 81 -7.07 -24.90 -0.27
C ARG A 81 -6.79 -25.54 -1.63
N ILE A 82 -7.20 -24.93 -2.74
CA ILE A 82 -6.89 -25.46 -4.07
C ILE A 82 -5.40 -25.39 -4.37
N ASN A 83 -4.72 -24.32 -3.97
CA ASN A 83 -3.26 -24.23 -4.12
C ASN A 83 -2.52 -25.30 -3.29
N GLU A 84 -2.99 -25.63 -2.09
CA GLU A 84 -2.43 -26.73 -1.31
C GLU A 84 -2.67 -28.11 -1.94
N ALA A 85 -3.84 -28.32 -2.55
CA ALA A 85 -4.12 -29.53 -3.31
C ALA A 85 -3.15 -29.68 -4.50
N LEU A 86 -2.94 -28.60 -5.25
CA LEU A 86 -1.97 -28.58 -6.36
C LEU A 86 -0.53 -28.82 -5.89
N ARG A 87 -0.14 -28.37 -4.70
CA ARG A 87 1.18 -28.66 -4.12
C ARG A 87 1.39 -30.14 -3.77
N ARG A 88 0.32 -30.85 -3.43
CA ARG A 88 0.37 -32.28 -3.11
C ARG A 88 0.25 -33.17 -4.35
N ALA A 89 -0.20 -32.62 -5.47
CA ALA A 89 -0.31 -33.36 -6.71
C ALA A 89 1.08 -33.73 -7.23
N THR A 90 1.24 -35.00 -7.61
CA THR A 90 2.43 -35.48 -8.31
C THR A 90 2.30 -35.14 -9.79
N VAL A 91 3.31 -34.50 -10.37
CA VAL A 91 3.40 -34.33 -11.82
C VAL A 91 4.04 -35.61 -12.37
N ALA A 92 3.27 -36.42 -13.09
CA ALA A 92 3.85 -37.51 -13.88
C ALA A 92 4.59 -36.88 -15.07
N HIS A 93 5.81 -37.35 -15.31
CA HIS A 93 6.64 -36.95 -16.45
C HIS A 93 6.35 -37.82 -17.66
#